data_AF-A0A7C3H028-F1
#
_entry.id   AF-A0A7C3H028-F1
#
_cell.length_a   1.000
_cell.length_b   1.000
_cell.length_c   1.000
_cell.angle_alpha   90.00
_cell.angle_beta   90.00
_cell.angle_gamma   90.00
#
_symmetry.space_group_name_H-M   'P 1'
#
loop_
_entity.id
_entity.type
_entity.pdbx_description
1 polymer ?
#
loop_
_entity_poly.entity_id
_entity_poly.type
_entity_poly.pdbx_seq_one_letter_code
_entity_poly.pdbx_strand_id
1 'polypeptide(L)'
;MIVKAQARNLWIFAVALLVLVTANSAVAQSSELMEKAPKVYIDCDFCDLDYIRTEIPFVNYVRDRYDAQVHVLITLQFTGSGGREYTLTFIGRKNFEGKNDTLKVVTKKTATSDERRRALVKALKMGLVRYVAYTPVAEKLKIRYAKEAKTTKVKDKWNYWVFSISLNTFANGERSRKSLSLYGSASASRVTPDWKIRFSLWGNHSEDRFSFGQTEIVSKRAGDGFSSLVVRSLGEHWSAGI
;
A
#
# COMPACT_ATOMS: atom_id res chain seq x y z
N MET A 1 35.09 59.02 19.43
CA MET A 1 34.78 58.18 18.25
C MET A 1 34.26 56.80 18.71
N ILE A 2 33.16 56.71 19.49
CA ILE A 2 32.72 55.42 20.10
C ILE A 2 31.18 55.30 20.23
N VAL A 3 30.38 55.91 19.34
CA VAL A 3 28.89 55.86 19.48
C VAL A 3 28.16 55.22 18.29
N LYS A 4 28.82 54.98 17.15
CA LYS A 4 28.14 54.44 15.95
C LYS A 4 28.04 52.91 15.85
N ALA A 5 28.69 52.14 16.74
CA ALA A 5 28.76 50.67 16.61
C ALA A 5 27.62 49.88 17.28
N GLN A 6 26.83 50.50 18.17
CA GLN A 6 25.80 49.80 18.97
C GLN A 6 24.43 49.69 18.26
N ALA A 7 24.11 50.62 17.34
CA ALA A 7 22.79 50.66 16.68
C ALA A 7 22.59 49.56 15.62
N ARG A 8 23.68 49.04 15.03
CA ARG A 8 23.61 48.04 13.95
C ARG A 8 23.33 46.62 14.46
N ASN A 9 23.67 46.33 15.71
CA ASN A 9 23.39 45.04 16.35
C ASN A 9 21.98 44.98 16.95
N LEU A 10 21.38 46.11 17.35
CA LEU A 10 20.00 46.16 17.86
C LEU A 10 18.97 45.78 16.79
N TRP A 11 19.20 46.14 15.53
CA TRP A 11 18.29 45.82 14.42
C TRP A 11 18.27 44.31 14.09
N ILE A 12 19.42 43.63 14.22
CA ILE A 12 19.53 42.18 13.97
C ILE A 12 18.81 41.39 15.08
N PHE A 13 18.91 41.82 16.34
CA PHE A 13 18.17 41.22 17.46
C PHE A 13 16.65 41.46 17.38
N ALA A 14 16.20 42.64 16.94
CA ALA A 14 14.78 42.93 16.77
C ALA A 14 14.13 42.09 15.65
N VAL A 15 14.84 41.85 14.54
CA VAL A 15 14.35 40.98 13.44
C VAL A 15 14.32 39.51 13.87
N ALA A 16 15.32 39.04 14.63
CA ALA A 16 15.32 37.67 15.16
C ALA A 16 14.17 37.43 16.16
N LEU A 17 13.83 38.41 17.00
CA LEU A 17 12.72 38.31 17.96
C LEU A 17 11.34 38.35 17.26
N LEU A 18 11.21 39.10 16.15
CA LEU A 18 9.98 39.15 15.35
C LEU A 18 9.73 37.84 14.58
N VAL A 19 10.79 37.15 14.12
CA VAL A 19 10.68 35.85 13.43
C VAL A 19 10.26 34.73 14.40
N LEU A 20 10.71 34.75 15.66
CA LEU A 20 10.34 33.75 16.68
C LEU A 20 8.86 33.81 17.09
N VAL A 21 8.22 34.98 17.07
CA VAL A 21 6.79 35.11 17.42
C VAL A 21 5.88 34.55 16.33
N THR A 22 6.27 34.64 15.05
CA THR A 22 5.45 34.13 13.93
C THR A 22 5.41 32.60 13.82
N ALA A 23 6.44 31.89 14.30
CA ALA A 23 6.50 30.43 14.22
C ALA A 23 5.52 29.74 15.18
N ASN A 24 5.24 30.34 16.35
CA ASN A 24 4.34 29.75 17.35
C ASN A 24 2.87 29.78 16.93
N SER A 25 2.45 30.78 16.15
CA SER A 25 1.06 30.88 15.67
C SER A 25 0.70 29.76 14.68
N ALA A 26 1.64 29.33 13.84
CA ALA A 26 1.39 28.30 12.83
C ALA A 26 1.17 26.91 13.45
N VAL A 27 1.92 26.56 14.50
CA VAL A 27 1.77 25.28 15.20
C VAL A 27 0.45 25.23 15.96
N ALA A 28 0.11 26.29 16.71
CA ALA A 28 -1.15 26.38 17.46
C ALA A 28 -2.39 26.30 16.55
N GLN A 29 -2.35 26.93 15.38
CA GLN A 29 -3.45 26.90 14.41
C GLN A 29 -3.67 25.50 13.83
N SER A 30 -2.61 24.72 13.63
CA SER A 30 -2.70 23.36 13.11
C SER A 30 -3.31 22.36 14.10
N SER A 31 -3.01 22.50 15.40
CA SER A 31 -3.57 21.65 16.46
C SER A 31 -5.04 21.92 16.70
N GLU A 32 -5.46 23.18 16.70
CA GLU A 32 -6.88 23.55 16.90
C GLU A 32 -7.77 23.06 15.73
N LEU A 33 -7.25 23.11 14.50
CA LEU A 33 -7.96 22.61 13.33
C LEU A 33 -8.13 21.08 13.39
N MET A 34 -7.08 20.37 13.81
CA MET A 34 -7.13 18.92 13.97
C MET A 34 -8.05 18.48 15.12
N GLU A 35 -8.21 19.27 16.18
CA GLU A 35 -9.19 18.98 17.24
C GLU A 35 -10.63 18.88 16.69
N LYS A 36 -10.93 19.66 15.63
CA LYS A 36 -12.21 19.67 14.93
C LYS A 36 -12.32 18.61 13.82
N ALA A 37 -11.30 17.78 13.62
CA ALA A 37 -11.33 16.69 12.66
C ALA A 37 -12.22 15.53 13.14
N PRO A 38 -12.92 14.82 12.23
CA PRO A 38 -13.76 13.68 12.60
C PRO A 38 -12.98 12.62 13.41
N LYS A 39 -13.60 12.13 14.49
CA LYS A 39 -13.09 10.98 15.26
C LYS A 39 -13.51 9.69 14.57
N VAL A 40 -12.53 8.91 14.10
CA VAL A 40 -12.73 7.71 13.29
C VAL A 40 -12.22 6.48 14.03
N TYR A 41 -13.07 5.47 14.12
CA TYR A 41 -12.70 4.12 14.54
C TYR A 41 -12.63 3.22 13.32
N ILE A 42 -11.52 2.51 13.13
CA ILE A 42 -11.33 1.54 12.05
C ILE A 42 -11.46 0.14 12.65
N ASP A 43 -12.52 -0.56 12.23
CA ASP A 43 -12.84 -1.92 12.61
C ASP A 43 -12.36 -2.84 11.47
N CYS A 44 -11.10 -3.29 11.61
CA CYS A 44 -10.41 -4.13 10.64
C CYS A 44 -9.17 -4.82 11.25
N ASP A 45 -9.29 -6.12 11.53
CA ASP A 45 -8.21 -6.90 12.15
C ASP A 45 -7.04 -7.23 11.20
N PHE A 46 -7.31 -7.26 9.88
CA PHE A 46 -6.31 -7.60 8.86
C PHE A 46 -5.64 -6.37 8.22
N CYS A 47 -5.99 -5.16 8.67
CA CYS A 47 -5.50 -3.92 8.08
C CYS A 47 -4.17 -3.48 8.70
N ASP A 48 -3.32 -2.88 7.88
CA ASP A 48 -2.16 -2.13 8.35
C ASP A 48 -2.63 -0.74 8.83
N LEU A 49 -2.97 -0.65 10.13
CA LEU A 49 -3.49 0.58 10.72
C LEU A 49 -2.46 1.71 10.75
N ASP A 50 -1.17 1.39 10.85
CA ASP A 50 -0.13 2.40 10.86
C ASP A 50 0.02 3.03 9.48
N TYR A 51 -0.01 2.22 8.42
CA TYR A 51 -0.05 2.74 7.05
C TYR A 51 -1.29 3.61 6.79
N ILE A 52 -2.47 3.19 7.26
CA ILE A 52 -3.70 3.99 7.14
C ILE A 52 -3.54 5.35 7.83
N ARG A 53 -3.03 5.37 9.06
CA ARG A 53 -2.80 6.60 9.84
C ARG A 53 -1.82 7.55 9.14
N THR A 54 -0.73 7.01 8.60
CA THR A 54 0.27 7.80 7.86
C THR A 54 -0.34 8.41 6.59
N GLU A 55 -1.14 7.64 5.86
CA GLU A 55 -1.69 8.07 4.58
C GLU A 55 -2.91 9.01 4.70
N ILE A 56 -3.63 8.94 5.82
CA ILE A 56 -4.87 9.70 6.06
C ILE A 56 -4.72 10.49 7.36
N PRO A 57 -3.96 11.61 7.34
CA PRO A 57 -3.66 12.40 8.53
C PRO A 57 -4.75 13.44 8.88
N PHE A 58 -5.79 13.57 8.07
CA PHE A 58 -6.82 14.62 8.20
C PHE A 58 -8.02 14.20 9.07
N VAL A 59 -7.90 13.10 9.81
CA VAL A 59 -8.91 12.59 10.77
C VAL A 59 -8.23 12.20 12.07
N ASN A 60 -9.00 12.13 13.16
CA ASN A 60 -8.51 11.68 14.46
C ASN A 60 -8.85 10.21 14.68
N TYR A 61 -7.85 9.36 14.85
CA TYR A 61 -8.09 7.93 15.12
C TYR A 61 -8.36 7.70 16.60
N VAL A 62 -9.48 7.05 16.90
CA VAL A 62 -9.83 6.65 18.27
C VAL A 62 -9.70 5.14 18.45
N ARG A 63 -9.41 4.70 19.68
CA ARG A 63 -9.33 3.28 20.05
C ARG A 63 -10.67 2.71 20.47
N ASP A 64 -11.53 3.53 21.06
CA ASP A 64 -12.88 3.12 21.45
C ASP A 64 -13.90 3.49 20.37
N ARG A 65 -14.74 2.53 20.00
CA ARG A 65 -15.85 2.71 19.05
C ARG A 65 -16.91 3.70 19.57
N TYR A 66 -17.09 3.86 20.88
CA TYR A 66 -18.07 4.80 21.46
C TYR A 66 -17.59 6.25 21.39
N ASP A 67 -16.27 6.47 21.30
CA ASP A 67 -15.70 7.81 21.09
C ASP A 67 -15.84 8.28 19.63
N ALA A 68 -15.98 7.34 18.70
CA ALA A 68 -16.02 7.61 17.28
C ALA A 68 -17.28 8.38 16.85
N GLN A 69 -17.08 9.32 15.94
CA GLN A 69 -18.14 9.94 15.15
C GLN A 69 -18.34 9.21 13.82
N VAL A 70 -17.34 8.43 13.37
CA VAL A 70 -17.42 7.56 12.20
C VAL A 70 -16.83 6.20 12.56
N HIS A 71 -17.65 5.14 12.52
CA HIS A 71 -17.19 3.76 12.64
C HIS A 71 -17.05 3.19 11.23
N VAL A 72 -15.84 2.77 10.86
CA VAL A 72 -15.58 2.17 9.55
C VAL A 72 -15.37 0.68 9.73
N LEU A 73 -16.34 -0.12 9.27
CA LEU A 73 -16.24 -1.57 9.24
C LEU A 73 -15.68 -2.01 7.89
N ILE A 74 -14.56 -2.74 7.90
CA ILE A 74 -13.93 -3.24 6.69
C ILE A 74 -13.98 -4.76 6.68
N THR A 75 -14.71 -5.31 5.71
CA THR A 75 -14.77 -6.75 5.49
C THR A 75 -14.06 -7.13 4.20
N LEU A 76 -13.61 -8.39 4.12
CA LEU A 76 -12.86 -8.93 2.99
C LEU A 76 -13.52 -10.22 2.51
N GLN A 77 -13.73 -10.32 1.20
CA GLN A 77 -14.19 -11.54 0.52
C GLN A 77 -13.30 -11.85 -0.68
N PHE A 78 -13.16 -13.13 -1.02
CA PHE A 78 -12.48 -13.55 -2.25
C PHE A 78 -13.45 -13.50 -3.43
N THR A 79 -12.98 -12.98 -4.56
CA THR A 79 -13.76 -12.96 -5.80
C THR A 79 -13.61 -14.29 -6.55
N GLY A 80 -14.57 -14.64 -7.41
CA GLY A 80 -14.52 -15.86 -8.22
C GLY A 80 -13.30 -15.97 -9.16
N SER A 81 -12.64 -14.85 -9.48
CA SER A 81 -11.40 -14.82 -10.28
C SER A 81 -10.11 -14.93 -9.44
N GLY A 82 -10.24 -15.16 -8.13
CA GLY A 82 -9.13 -15.27 -7.18
C GLY A 82 -8.55 -13.93 -6.71
N GLY A 83 -9.19 -12.81 -7.05
CA GLY A 83 -8.92 -11.50 -6.44
C GLY A 83 -9.59 -11.33 -5.07
N ARG A 84 -9.54 -10.11 -4.53
CA ARG A 84 -10.13 -9.73 -3.24
C ARG A 84 -11.09 -8.55 -3.40
N GLU A 85 -12.28 -8.66 -2.85
CA GLU A 85 -13.23 -7.57 -2.68
C GLU A 85 -13.21 -7.10 -1.22
N TYR A 86 -12.94 -5.82 -1.01
CA TYR A 86 -13.07 -5.16 0.29
C TYR A 86 -14.38 -4.37 0.29
N THR A 87 -15.19 -4.54 1.34
CA THR A 87 -16.38 -3.71 1.59
C THR A 87 -16.11 -2.83 2.79
N LEU A 88 -16.19 -1.52 2.60
CA LEU A 88 -15.98 -0.50 3.62
C LEU A 88 -17.33 0.13 3.95
N THR A 89 -17.87 -0.18 5.11
CA THR A 89 -19.13 0.39 5.60
C THR A 89 -18.81 1.52 6.56
N PHE A 90 -19.19 2.75 6.19
CA PHE A 90 -19.03 3.93 7.02
C PHE A 90 -20.33 4.19 7.77
N ILE A 91 -20.26 4.13 9.10
CA ILE A 91 -21.40 4.28 9.99
C ILE A 91 -21.21 5.58 10.76
N GLY A 92 -22.06 6.56 10.44
CA GLY A 92 -22.06 7.85 11.10
C GLY A 92 -22.68 7.76 12.49
N ARG A 93 -22.04 8.40 13.48
CA ARG A 93 -22.47 8.46 14.88
C ARG A 93 -22.43 9.90 15.37
N LYS A 94 -23.14 10.19 16.46
CA LYS A 94 -23.21 11.53 17.07
C LYS A 94 -23.64 12.54 15.99
N ASN A 95 -22.84 13.57 15.75
CA ASN A 95 -23.12 14.62 14.78
C ASN A 95 -23.20 14.14 13.31
N PHE A 96 -22.81 12.89 13.03
CA PHE A 96 -22.92 12.27 11.71
C PHE A 96 -23.99 11.17 11.63
N GLU A 97 -24.87 11.07 12.62
CA GLU A 97 -25.97 10.10 12.60
C GLU A 97 -26.80 10.19 11.31
N GLY A 98 -27.19 9.03 10.76
CA GLY A 98 -27.87 8.91 9.48
C GLY A 98 -26.99 9.11 8.24
N LYS A 99 -25.75 9.60 8.37
CA LYS A 99 -24.80 9.73 7.24
C LYS A 99 -24.00 8.44 7.07
N ASN A 100 -24.67 7.38 6.64
CA ASN A 100 -24.03 6.10 6.35
C ASN A 100 -23.63 6.00 4.88
N ASP A 101 -22.59 5.22 4.60
CA ASP A 101 -22.13 4.94 3.25
C ASP A 101 -21.50 3.55 3.15
N THR A 102 -21.39 3.02 1.94
CA THR A 102 -20.71 1.75 1.69
C THR A 102 -19.95 1.82 0.38
N LEU A 103 -18.64 1.60 0.45
CA LEU A 103 -17.75 1.55 -0.71
C LEU A 103 -17.21 0.13 -0.90
N LYS A 104 -17.13 -0.30 -2.16
CA LYS A 104 -16.49 -1.56 -2.53
C LYS A 104 -15.25 -1.30 -3.37
N VAL A 105 -14.18 -2.03 -3.09
CA VAL A 105 -12.96 -2.00 -3.90
C VAL A 105 -12.48 -3.42 -4.19
N VAL A 106 -12.23 -3.70 -5.46
CA VAL A 106 -11.77 -5.01 -5.93
C VAL A 106 -10.31 -4.91 -6.35
N THR A 107 -9.52 -5.87 -5.89
CA THR A 107 -8.11 -6.04 -6.27
C THR A 107 -7.93 -7.37 -7.00
N LYS A 108 -7.08 -7.37 -8.02
CA LYS A 108 -6.79 -8.56 -8.84
C LYS A 108 -6.02 -9.60 -8.02
N LYS A 109 -6.10 -10.88 -8.43
CA LYS A 109 -5.30 -11.97 -7.85
C LYS A 109 -3.79 -11.66 -7.80
N THR A 110 -3.30 -11.00 -8.85
CA THR A 110 -1.89 -10.62 -9.01
C THR A 110 -1.49 -9.37 -8.25
N ALA A 111 -2.42 -8.69 -7.58
CA ALA A 111 -2.11 -7.46 -6.85
C ALA A 111 -1.14 -7.77 -5.71
N THR A 112 -0.04 -7.02 -5.64
CA THR A 112 0.93 -7.05 -4.54
C THR A 112 0.30 -6.56 -3.23
N SER A 113 0.94 -6.85 -2.09
CA SER A 113 0.48 -6.31 -0.78
C SER A 113 0.36 -4.78 -0.81
N ASP A 114 1.34 -4.14 -1.44
CA ASP A 114 1.45 -2.70 -1.58
C ASP A 114 0.32 -2.08 -2.44
N GLU A 115 -0.07 -2.74 -3.54
CA GLU A 115 -1.23 -2.33 -4.33
C GLU A 115 -2.54 -2.48 -3.57
N ARG A 116 -2.69 -3.54 -2.75
CA ARG A 116 -3.89 -3.78 -1.94
C ARG A 116 -4.06 -2.71 -0.87
N ARG A 117 -3.01 -2.39 -0.11
CA ARG A 117 -3.06 -1.34 0.92
C ARG A 117 -3.35 0.04 0.32
N ARG A 118 -2.78 0.38 -0.85
CA ARG A 118 -3.08 1.63 -1.57
C ARG A 118 -4.53 1.71 -2.02
N ALA A 119 -5.07 0.60 -2.55
CA ALA A 119 -6.47 0.53 -2.97
C ALA A 119 -7.43 0.76 -1.80
N LEU A 120 -7.13 0.14 -0.64
CA LEU A 120 -7.90 0.33 0.58
C LEU A 120 -7.84 1.77 1.10
N VAL A 121 -6.64 2.35 1.21
CA VAL A 121 -6.45 3.75 1.62
C VAL A 121 -7.18 4.71 0.69
N LYS A 122 -7.15 4.46 -0.63
CA LYS A 122 -7.90 5.28 -1.59
C LYS A 122 -9.41 5.23 -1.30
N ALA A 123 -9.97 4.04 -1.05
CA ALA A 123 -11.38 3.88 -0.70
C ALA A 123 -11.72 4.59 0.63
N LEU A 124 -10.86 4.45 1.65
CA LEU A 124 -10.99 5.16 2.92
C LEU A 124 -10.97 6.69 2.73
N LYS A 125 -10.00 7.22 1.98
CA LYS A 125 -9.92 8.66 1.65
C LYS A 125 -11.23 9.14 1.02
N MET A 126 -11.75 8.42 0.03
CA MET A 126 -13.01 8.79 -0.64
C MET A 126 -14.21 8.78 0.31
N GLY A 127 -14.37 7.75 1.14
CA GLY A 127 -15.50 7.68 2.08
C GLY A 127 -15.40 8.72 3.20
N LEU A 128 -14.20 8.98 3.71
CA LEU A 128 -13.97 9.94 4.80
C LEU A 128 -14.17 11.40 4.36
N VAL A 129 -13.95 11.73 3.08
CA VAL A 129 -14.20 13.08 2.54
C VAL A 129 -15.61 13.56 2.88
N ARG A 130 -16.62 12.67 2.83
CA ARG A 130 -18.01 13.02 3.15
C ARG A 130 -18.17 13.60 4.55
N TYR A 131 -17.44 13.10 5.54
CA TYR A 131 -17.53 13.55 6.93
C TYR A 131 -16.67 14.79 7.18
N VAL A 132 -15.47 14.80 6.59
CA VAL A 132 -14.53 15.94 6.67
C VAL A 132 -15.13 17.18 6.02
N ALA A 133 -15.94 17.03 4.97
CA ALA A 133 -16.62 18.14 4.31
C ALA A 133 -17.54 18.97 5.23
N TYR A 134 -17.96 18.43 6.38
CA TYR A 134 -18.78 19.14 7.38
C TYR A 134 -17.94 19.70 8.54
N THR A 135 -16.61 19.72 8.44
CA THR A 135 -15.72 20.28 9.46
C THR A 135 -14.79 21.34 8.88
N PRO A 136 -14.20 22.22 9.72
CA PRO A 136 -13.23 23.22 9.25
C PRO A 136 -11.99 22.64 8.55
N VAL A 137 -11.71 21.35 8.74
CA VAL A 137 -10.62 20.64 8.07
C VAL A 137 -10.79 20.63 6.54
N ALA A 138 -12.03 20.73 6.05
CA ALA A 138 -12.35 20.78 4.62
C ALA A 138 -11.59 21.88 3.86
N GLU A 139 -11.34 23.04 4.49
CA GLU A 139 -10.63 24.17 3.87
C GLU A 139 -9.18 23.86 3.51
N LYS A 140 -8.58 22.87 4.17
CA LYS A 140 -7.21 22.41 3.91
C LYS A 140 -7.16 21.20 2.97
N LEU A 141 -8.32 20.64 2.61
CA LEU A 141 -8.39 19.45 1.78
C LEU A 141 -8.31 19.83 0.29
N LYS A 142 -7.32 19.28 -0.41
CA LYS A 142 -7.18 19.43 -1.86
C LYS A 142 -7.52 18.14 -2.59
N ILE A 143 -8.64 18.14 -3.32
CA ILE A 143 -9.05 17.01 -4.15
C ILE A 143 -8.54 17.24 -5.58
N ARG A 144 -7.77 16.28 -6.11
CA ARG A 144 -7.24 16.34 -7.48
C ARG A 144 -7.81 15.18 -8.29
N TYR A 145 -8.43 15.50 -9.42
CA TYR A 145 -8.78 14.51 -10.43
C TYR A 145 -7.56 14.20 -11.30
N ALA A 146 -7.03 12.99 -11.18
CA ALA A 146 -5.96 12.51 -12.05
C ALA A 146 -6.58 12.05 -13.38
N LYS A 147 -6.47 12.89 -14.41
CA LYS A 147 -6.91 12.53 -15.77
C LYS A 147 -6.11 11.32 -16.22
N GLU A 148 -6.79 10.32 -16.79
CA GLU A 148 -6.11 9.16 -17.36
C GLU A 148 -5.09 9.65 -18.39
N ALA A 149 -3.84 9.26 -18.21
CA ALA A 149 -2.82 9.53 -19.21
C ALA A 149 -3.27 8.83 -20.49
N LYS A 150 -3.49 9.60 -21.57
CA LYS A 150 -3.65 9.01 -22.89
C LYS A 150 -2.41 8.16 -23.11
N THR A 151 -2.60 6.86 -23.27
CA THR A 151 -1.53 5.93 -23.60
C THR A 151 -0.99 6.31 -24.97
N THR A 152 -0.03 7.21 -25.02
CA THR A 152 0.84 7.33 -26.19
C THR A 152 1.42 5.95 -26.42
N LYS A 153 1.29 5.41 -27.63
CA LYS A 153 1.95 4.17 -28.05
C LYS A 153 3.45 4.37 -27.88
N VAL A 154 3.98 4.04 -26.70
CA VAL A 154 5.41 3.96 -26.46
C VAL A 154 5.90 2.82 -27.33
N LYS A 155 6.95 3.07 -28.13
CA LYS A 155 7.59 2.03 -28.93
C LYS A 155 8.09 0.95 -27.99
N ASP A 156 7.45 -0.21 -28.03
CA ASP A 156 7.83 -1.35 -27.20
C ASP A 156 9.18 -1.90 -27.67
N LYS A 157 10.22 -1.69 -26.87
CA LYS A 157 11.57 -2.18 -27.14
C LYS A 157 11.69 -3.70 -26.94
N TRP A 158 10.76 -4.31 -26.22
CA TRP A 158 10.77 -5.72 -25.86
C TRP A 158 9.89 -6.58 -26.77
N ASN A 159 9.18 -5.98 -27.74
CA ASN A 159 8.36 -6.70 -28.72
C ASN A 159 7.38 -7.70 -28.06
N TYR A 160 6.58 -7.19 -27.14
CA TYR A 160 5.53 -7.86 -26.38
C TYR A 160 6.03 -8.94 -25.40
N TRP A 161 7.34 -9.05 -25.18
CA TRP A 161 7.88 -9.91 -24.14
C TRP A 161 7.74 -9.26 -22.75
N VAL A 162 7.21 -10.05 -21.81
CA VAL A 162 7.13 -9.73 -20.39
C VAL A 162 7.93 -10.79 -19.65
N PHE A 163 8.88 -10.34 -18.84
CA PHE A 163 9.72 -11.20 -18.01
C PHE A 163 9.35 -11.00 -16.54
N SER A 164 9.32 -12.09 -15.78
CA SER A 164 9.13 -12.04 -14.33
C SER A 164 10.11 -12.99 -13.66
N ILE A 165 10.88 -12.47 -12.72
CA ILE A 165 11.81 -13.23 -11.89
C ILE A 165 11.40 -13.00 -10.45
N SER A 166 11.30 -14.08 -9.67
CA SER A 166 10.97 -14.04 -8.24
C SER A 166 11.92 -14.93 -7.46
N LEU A 167 12.39 -14.43 -6.33
CA LEU A 167 13.23 -15.17 -5.39
C LEU A 167 12.68 -14.95 -3.98
N ASN A 168 12.36 -16.04 -3.31
CA ASN A 168 11.91 -16.06 -1.92
C ASN A 168 12.90 -16.88 -1.09
N THR A 169 13.37 -16.30 0.00
CA THR A 169 14.32 -16.94 0.92
C THR A 169 13.78 -16.85 2.34
N PHE A 170 13.79 -17.98 3.03
CA PHE A 170 13.47 -18.09 4.44
C PHE A 170 14.61 -18.80 5.15
N ALA A 171 15.10 -18.24 6.25
CA ALA A 171 16.14 -18.84 7.06
C ALA A 171 15.79 -18.70 8.54
N ASN A 172 16.02 -19.75 9.32
CA ASN A 172 15.83 -19.77 10.77
C ASN A 172 16.99 -20.50 11.44
N GLY A 173 17.40 -20.04 12.63
CA GLY A 173 18.56 -20.58 13.33
C GLY A 173 18.37 -20.64 14.84
N GLU A 174 18.44 -21.84 15.39
CA GLU A 174 18.37 -22.17 16.81
C GLU A 174 19.62 -22.99 17.20
N ARG A 175 19.86 -23.16 18.51
CA ARG A 175 21.05 -23.87 19.01
C ARG A 175 21.14 -25.34 18.54
N SER A 176 19.99 -25.99 18.38
CA SER A 176 19.88 -27.41 17.97
C SER A 176 19.47 -27.61 16.52
N ARG A 177 18.99 -26.57 15.82
CA ARG A 177 18.44 -26.67 14.45
C ARG A 177 18.70 -25.42 13.62
N LYS A 178 19.13 -25.59 12.38
CA LYS A 178 19.21 -24.53 11.38
C LYS A 178 18.41 -24.93 10.15
N SER A 179 17.57 -24.03 9.63
CA SER A 179 16.73 -24.29 8.46
C SER A 179 16.92 -23.19 7.42
N LEU A 180 17.01 -23.58 6.15
CA LEU A 180 17.07 -22.70 5.00
C LEU A 180 16.07 -23.21 3.97
N SER A 181 15.21 -22.33 3.46
CA SER A 181 14.30 -22.61 2.36
C SER A 181 14.44 -21.52 1.30
N LEU A 182 14.71 -21.93 0.08
CA LEU A 182 14.87 -21.09 -1.10
C LEU A 182 13.82 -21.50 -2.12
N TYR A 183 13.18 -20.52 -2.74
CA TYR A 183 12.31 -20.71 -3.89
C TYR A 183 12.64 -19.65 -4.94
N GLY A 184 12.94 -20.08 -6.16
CA GLY A 184 13.14 -19.22 -7.32
C GLY A 184 12.14 -19.54 -8.41
N SER A 185 11.72 -18.52 -9.16
CA SER A 185 11.01 -18.71 -10.42
C SER A 185 11.39 -17.65 -11.44
N ALA A 186 11.39 -18.04 -12.70
CA ALA A 186 11.61 -17.16 -13.84
C ALA A 186 10.56 -17.49 -14.90
N SER A 187 10.00 -16.46 -15.53
CA SER A 187 9.09 -16.65 -16.65
C SER A 187 9.32 -15.61 -17.73
N ALA A 188 9.05 -16.03 -18.96
CA ALA A 188 9.03 -15.18 -20.14
C ALA A 188 7.74 -15.44 -20.88
N SER A 189 6.96 -14.40 -21.14
CA SER A 189 5.69 -14.49 -21.84
C SER A 189 5.62 -13.49 -22.97
N ARG A 190 5.17 -13.93 -24.15
CA ARG A 190 4.87 -13.05 -25.28
C ARG A 190 3.46 -13.34 -25.79
N VAL A 191 2.66 -12.29 -25.94
CA VAL A 191 1.30 -12.41 -26.48
C VAL A 191 1.10 -11.37 -27.57
N THR A 192 0.79 -11.85 -28.76
CA THR A 192 0.48 -11.08 -29.98
C THR A 192 -0.75 -11.68 -30.64
N PRO A 193 -1.37 -11.01 -31.63
CA PRO A 193 -2.52 -11.59 -32.34
C PRO A 193 -2.25 -12.99 -32.91
N ASP A 194 -1.03 -13.24 -33.38
CA ASP A 194 -0.68 -14.50 -34.05
C ASP A 194 -0.10 -15.56 -33.10
N TRP A 195 0.54 -15.13 -32.00
CA TRP A 195 1.32 -16.01 -31.14
C TRP A 195 1.14 -15.72 -29.65
N LYS A 196 0.98 -16.79 -28.88
CA LYS A 196 1.07 -16.80 -27.42
C LYS A 196 2.14 -17.81 -26.99
N ILE A 197 3.21 -17.28 -26.41
CA ILE A 197 4.37 -18.04 -25.96
C ILE A 197 4.53 -17.81 -24.46
N ARG A 198 4.72 -18.89 -23.69
CA ARG A 198 5.04 -18.82 -22.28
C ARG A 198 6.10 -19.85 -21.94
N PHE A 199 7.12 -19.41 -21.22
CA PHE A 199 8.10 -20.27 -20.58
C PHE A 199 8.09 -19.94 -19.09
N SER A 200 8.08 -20.98 -18.26
CA SER A 200 8.17 -20.83 -16.81
C SER A 200 9.12 -21.89 -16.27
N LEU A 201 10.10 -21.43 -15.49
CA LEU A 201 11.03 -22.24 -14.73
C LEU A 201 10.83 -21.92 -13.25
N TRP A 202 10.87 -22.94 -12.40
CA TRP A 202 10.86 -22.77 -10.96
C TRP A 202 11.81 -23.77 -10.31
N GLY A 203 12.27 -23.44 -9.11
CA GLY A 203 13.11 -24.30 -8.31
C GLY A 203 12.92 -24.01 -6.83
N ASN A 204 13.00 -25.04 -6.02
CA ASN A 204 13.01 -24.94 -4.57
C ASN A 204 14.19 -25.72 -4.00
N HIS A 205 14.73 -25.23 -2.90
CA HIS A 205 15.76 -25.91 -2.13
C HIS A 205 15.45 -25.72 -0.65
N SER A 206 15.33 -26.80 0.11
CA SER A 206 15.12 -26.79 1.54
C SER A 206 16.21 -27.61 2.20
N GLU A 207 16.87 -27.02 3.18
CA GLU A 207 17.93 -27.63 3.95
C GLU A 207 17.64 -27.48 5.45
N ASP A 208 17.66 -28.58 6.17
CA ASP A 208 17.55 -28.64 7.63
C ASP A 208 18.82 -29.29 8.19
N ARG A 209 19.53 -28.60 9.08
CA ARG A 209 20.66 -29.13 9.87
C ARG A 209 20.22 -29.29 11.32
N PHE A 210 20.50 -30.45 11.92
CA PHE A 210 20.22 -30.76 13.31
C PHE A 210 21.51 -31.11 14.04
N SER A 211 21.76 -30.49 15.18
CA SER A 211 22.94 -30.73 16.01
C SER A 211 22.57 -31.54 17.25
N PHE A 212 23.15 -32.74 17.39
CA PHE A 212 22.98 -33.66 18.51
C PHE A 212 24.34 -33.94 19.16
N GLY A 213 24.71 -33.14 20.17
CA GLY A 213 26.03 -33.27 20.81
C GLY A 213 27.16 -32.98 19.81
N GLN A 214 27.98 -33.98 19.49
CA GLN A 214 29.07 -33.88 18.49
C GLN A 214 28.63 -34.28 17.07
N THR A 215 27.38 -34.73 16.88
CA THR A 215 26.88 -35.24 15.60
C THR A 215 25.99 -34.20 14.91
N GLU A 216 26.17 -34.00 13.61
CA GLU A 216 25.30 -33.16 12.78
C GLU A 216 24.56 -34.03 11.75
N ILE A 217 23.24 -33.86 11.66
CA ILE A 217 22.39 -34.50 10.65
C ILE A 217 21.89 -33.44 9.68
N VAL A 218 22.08 -33.67 8.38
CA VAL A 218 21.67 -32.73 7.33
C VAL A 218 20.62 -33.38 6.43
N SER A 219 19.45 -32.76 6.33
CA SER A 219 18.37 -33.14 5.41
C SER A 219 18.26 -32.10 4.31
N LYS A 220 18.41 -32.53 3.06
CA LYS A 220 18.32 -31.68 1.87
C LYS A 220 17.19 -32.17 0.98
N ARG A 221 16.34 -31.25 0.55
CA ARG A 221 15.25 -31.47 -0.41
C ARG A 221 15.33 -30.41 -1.47
N ALA A 222 15.41 -30.80 -2.73
CA ALA A 222 15.38 -29.88 -3.85
C ALA A 222 14.38 -30.37 -4.88
N GLY A 223 13.83 -29.44 -5.64
CA GLY A 223 12.96 -29.72 -6.77
C GLY A 223 13.04 -28.58 -7.75
N ASP A 224 12.89 -28.89 -9.02
CA ASP A 224 12.80 -27.92 -10.08
C ASP A 224 11.79 -28.37 -11.11
N GLY A 225 11.35 -27.42 -11.92
CA GLY A 225 10.39 -27.70 -12.98
C GLY A 225 10.45 -26.65 -14.07
N PHE A 226 10.17 -27.13 -15.28
CA PHE A 226 10.05 -26.32 -16.47
C PHE A 226 8.69 -26.59 -17.13
N SER A 227 8.07 -25.53 -17.64
CA SER A 227 6.86 -25.61 -18.46
C SER A 227 6.96 -24.64 -19.62
N SER A 228 6.53 -25.09 -20.78
CA SER A 228 6.43 -24.30 -21.99
C SER A 228 5.02 -24.39 -22.56
N LEU A 229 4.58 -23.31 -23.19
CA LEU A 229 3.37 -23.25 -23.99
C LEU A 229 3.67 -22.39 -25.22
N VAL A 230 3.45 -22.95 -26.40
CA VAL A 230 3.57 -22.26 -27.67
C VAL A 230 2.28 -22.47 -28.44
N VAL A 231 1.49 -21.40 -28.60
CA VAL A 231 0.20 -21.43 -29.29
C VAL A 231 0.26 -20.46 -30.46
N ARG A 232 -0.16 -20.93 -31.63
CA ARG A 232 -0.33 -20.13 -32.84
C ARG A 232 -1.81 -19.97 -33.16
N SER A 233 -2.21 -18.76 -33.51
CA SER A 233 -3.54 -18.49 -34.07
C SER A 233 -3.65 -19.03 -35.50
N LEU A 234 -4.76 -19.68 -35.82
CA LEU A 234 -5.11 -20.19 -37.16
C LEU A 234 -6.25 -19.39 -37.81
N GLY A 235 -6.73 -18.34 -37.14
CA GLY A 235 -7.83 -17.48 -37.59
C GLY A 235 -8.44 -16.72 -36.41
N GLU A 236 -9.66 -16.22 -36.56
CA GLU A 236 -10.33 -15.47 -35.46
C GLU A 236 -10.83 -16.39 -34.34
N HIS A 237 -11.08 -17.66 -34.63
CA HIS A 237 -11.76 -18.59 -33.71
C HIS A 237 -10.96 -19.84 -33.35
N TRP A 238 -9.87 -20.15 -34.05
CA TRP A 238 -9.13 -21.40 -33.88
C TRP A 238 -7.65 -21.13 -33.59
N SER A 239 -7.06 -21.95 -32.72
CA SER A 239 -5.62 -21.95 -32.44
C SER A 239 -5.13 -23.37 -32.19
N ALA A 240 -3.83 -23.59 -32.38
CA ALA A 240 -3.16 -24.86 -32.08
C ALA A 240 -1.90 -24.58 -31.27
N GLY A 241 -1.53 -25.47 -30.35
CA GLY A 241 -0.34 -25.30 -29.55
C GLY A 241 0.13 -26.56 -28.84
N ILE A 242 1.35 -26.46 -28.30
CA ILE A 242 2.09 -27.50 -27.55
C ILE A 242 2.63 -26.87 -26.27
#